data_AF-A0A6V7K906-F1
#
_entry.id   AF-A0A6V7K906-F1
#
_cell.length_a   1.000
_cell.length_b   1.000
_cell.length_c   1.000
_cell.angle_alpha   90.00
_cell.angle_beta   90.00
_cell.angle_gamma   90.00
#
_symmetry.space_group_name_H-M   'P 1'
#
loop_
_entity.id
_entity.type
_entity.pdbx_description
1 polymer ?
#
loop_
_entity_poly.entity_id
_entity_poly.type
_entity_poly.pdbx_seq_one_letter_code
_entity_poly.pdbx_strand_id
1 'polypeptide(L)' 'IFGAFLAWETRHVSIPALNDSKYVGMSVYNVVIMCVTGAAISFVLADKQDTMFIMLSIFIIFCSTGTLCLVFVPK' A
#
# COMPACT_ATOMS: atom_id res chain seq x y z
N ILE A 1 -9.39 1.57 5.12
CA ILE A 1 -10.53 0.64 4.93
C ILE A 1 -11.55 1.21 3.94
N PHE A 2 -12.20 2.34 4.20
CA PHE A 2 -13.17 2.95 3.25
C PHE A 2 -12.59 3.19 1.84
N GLY A 3 -11.36 3.70 1.74
CA GLY A 3 -10.69 3.83 0.44
C GLY A 3 -10.47 2.51 -0.31
N ALA A 4 -10.24 1.40 0.40
CA ALA A 4 -10.11 0.08 -0.21
C ALA A 4 -11.47 -0.44 -0.69
N PHE A 5 -12.55 -0.14 0.04
CA PHE A 5 -13.90 -0.42 -0.40
C PHE A 5 -14.26 0.35 -1.68
N LEU A 6 -13.99 1.65 -1.74
CA LEU A 6 -14.19 2.44 -2.96
C LEU A 6 -13.36 1.90 -4.14
N ALA A 7 -12.09 1.57 -3.90
CA ALA A 7 -11.21 0.97 -4.92
C ALA A 7 -11.71 -0.41 -5.40
N TRP A 8 -12.47 -1.13 -4.58
CA TRP A 8 -13.09 -2.40 -4.94
C TRP A 8 -14.31 -2.17 -5.83
N GLU A 9 -15.22 -1.30 -5.41
CA GLU A 9 -16.42 -0.94 -6.17
C GLU A 9 -16.08 -0.41 -7.57
N THR A 10 -14.99 0.33 -7.71
CA THR A 10 -14.57 0.89 -9.01
C THR A 10 -13.66 -0.02 -9.82
N ARG A 11 -13.29 -1.23 -9.35
CA ARG A 11 -12.27 -2.08 -10.00
C ARG A 11 -12.62 -2.51 -11.43
N HIS A 12 -13.91 -2.67 -11.72
CA HIS A 12 -14.40 -3.08 -13.04
C HIS A 12 -14.84 -1.91 -13.92
N VAL A 13 -14.83 -0.68 -13.39
CA VAL A 13 -15.16 0.53 -14.14
C VAL A 13 -13.92 0.99 -14.91
N SER A 14 -13.96 0.88 -16.23
CA SER A 14 -12.86 1.31 -17.10
C SER A 14 -13.33 2.41 -18.03
N ILE A 15 -13.07 3.65 -17.64
CA ILE A 15 -13.30 4.84 -18.46
C ILE A 15 -11.92 5.35 -18.89
N PRO A 16 -11.63 5.53 -20.21
CA PRO A 16 -10.30 5.92 -20.69
C PRO A 16 -9.76 7.20 -20.04
N ALA A 17 -10.63 8.17 -19.78
CA ALA A 17 -10.29 9.43 -19.11
C ALA A 17 -9.95 9.28 -17.60
N LEU A 18 -10.17 8.10 -17.02
CA LEU A 18 -10.03 7.83 -15.59
C LEU A 18 -9.07 6.67 -15.31
N ASN A 19 -8.18 6.30 -16.25
CA ASN A 19 -7.25 5.19 -16.08
C ASN A 19 -6.35 5.34 -14.84
N ASP A 20 -6.04 6.58 -14.44
CA ASP A 20 -5.31 6.91 -13.21
C ASP A 20 -5.99 6.39 -11.94
N SER A 21 -7.33 6.33 -11.93
CA SER A 21 -8.10 5.81 -10.79
C SER A 21 -7.77 4.35 -10.48
N LYS A 22 -7.38 3.56 -11.49
CA LYS A 22 -7.00 2.16 -11.32
C LYS A 22 -5.66 2.02 -10.60
N TYR A 23 -4.68 2.85 -10.96
CA TYR A 23 -3.37 2.88 -10.31
C TYR A 23 -3.43 3.46 -8.89
N VAL A 24 -4.31 4.44 -8.67
CA VAL A 24 -4.64 4.93 -7.33
C VAL A 24 -5.29 3.81 -6.50
N GLY A 25 -6.25 3.07 -7.05
CA GLY A 25 -6.86 1.93 -6.38
C GLY A 25 -5.85 0.84 -6.00
N MET A 26 -4.92 0.51 -6.92
CA MET A 26 -3.81 -0.43 -6.66
C MET A 26 -2.89 0.06 -5.53
N SER A 27 -2.60 1.37 -5.51
CA SER A 27 -1.81 1.99 -4.45
C SER A 27 -2.49 1.90 -3.08
N VAL A 28 -3.81 2.07 -3.01
CA VAL A 28 -4.57 1.90 -1.76
C VAL A 28 -4.45 0.47 -1.23
N TYR A 29 -4.53 -0.54 -2.08
CA TYR A 29 -4.32 -1.93 -1.66
C TYR A 29 -2.91 -2.18 -1.15
N ASN A 30 -1.88 -1.66 -1.84
CA ASN A 30 -0.49 -1.77 -1.42
C ASN A 30 -0.29 -1.22 0.01
N VAL A 31 -0.76 0.00 0.27
CA VAL A 31 -0.64 0.65 1.58
C VAL A 31 -1.38 -0.14 2.66
N VAL A 32 -2.61 -0.58 2.40
CA VAL A 32 -3.40 -1.33 3.40
C VAL A 32 -2.71 -2.63 3.78
N ILE A 33 -2.23 -3.41 2.81
CA ILE A 33 -1.54 -4.69 3.07
C ILE A 33 -0.25 -4.45 3.87
N MET A 34 0.57 -3.48 3.47
CA MET A 34 1.84 -3.16 4.14
C MET A 34 1.63 -2.63 5.56
N CYS A 35 0.58 -1.84 5.81
CA CYS A 35 0.27 -1.37 7.16
C CYS A 35 -0.23 -2.49 8.08
N VAL A 36 -1.12 -3.37 7.60
CA VAL A 36 -1.65 -4.48 8.41
C VAL A 36 -0.53 -5.47 8.76
N THR A 37 0.31 -5.81 7.80
CA THR A 37 1.46 -6.70 8.00
C THR A 37 2.53 -6.06 8.88
N GLY A 38 2.87 -4.79 8.67
CA GLY A 38 3.80 -4.03 9.52
C GLY A 38 3.33 -3.95 10.97
N ALA A 39 2.04 -3.70 11.20
CA ALA A 39 1.45 -3.72 12.53
C ALA A 39 1.57 -5.12 13.18
N ALA A 40 1.23 -6.20 12.46
CA ALA A 40 1.39 -7.56 12.97
C ALA A 40 2.85 -7.86 13.36
N ILE A 41 3.82 -7.47 12.52
CA ILE A 41 5.25 -7.64 12.79
C ILE A 41 5.66 -6.87 14.05
N SER A 42 5.13 -5.66 14.27
CA SER A 42 5.45 -4.86 15.46
C SER A 42 5.03 -5.54 16.77
N PHE A 43 3.91 -6.29 16.76
CA PHE A 43 3.48 -7.06 17.91
C PHE A 43 4.36 -8.31 18.13
N VAL A 44 4.75 -8.99 17.05
CA VAL A 44 5.56 -10.23 17.13
C VAL A 44 7.01 -9.94 17.54
N LEU A 45 7.57 -8.79 17.13
CA LEU A 45 8.95 -8.39 17.40
C LEU A 45 9.06 -7.38 18.56
N ALA A 46 8.07 -7.30 19.45
CA ALA A 46 8.03 -6.33 20.55
C ALA A 46 9.30 -6.33 21.43
N ASP A 47 9.89 -7.51 21.67
CA ASP A 47 11.12 -7.68 22.47
C ASP A 47 12.44 -7.45 21.68
N LYS A 48 12.38 -7.23 20.36
CA LYS A 48 13.55 -7.09 19.49
C LYS A 48 13.51 -5.79 18.70
N GLN A 49 13.78 -4.68 19.38
CA GLN A 49 13.67 -3.32 18.84
C GLN A 49 14.49 -3.08 17.55
N ASP A 50 15.74 -3.55 17.48
CA ASP A 50 16.57 -3.37 16.28
C ASP A 50 15.97 -4.09 15.06
N THR A 51 15.53 -5.34 15.25
CA THR A 51 14.89 -6.12 14.17
C THR A 51 13.55 -5.52 13.78
N MET A 52 12.76 -5.04 14.75
CA MET A 52 11.50 -4.35 14.49
C MET A 52 11.73 -3.08 13.66
N PHE A 53 12.72 -2.27 14.01
CA PHE A 53 13.06 -1.04 13.30
C PHE A 53 13.47 -1.32 11.85
N ILE A 54 14.37 -2.29 11.64
CA ILE A 54 14.81 -2.67 10.29
C ILE A 54 13.62 -3.17 9.46
N MET A 55 12.77 -4.03 10.03
CA MET A 55 11.60 -4.53 9.30
C MET A 55 10.62 -3.41 8.95
N LEU A 56 10.21 -2.59 9.92
CA LEU A 56 9.26 -1.50 9.68
C LEU A 56 9.80 -0.49 8.67
N SER A 57 11.08 -0.14 8.74
CA SER A 57 11.69 0.78 7.76
C SER A 57 11.67 0.21 6.34
N ILE A 58 11.97 -1.07 6.15
CA ILE A 58 11.85 -1.75 4.85
C ILE A 58 10.40 -1.69 4.33
N PHE A 59 9.42 -2.01 5.19
CA PHE A 59 8.01 -1.95 4.82
C PHE A 59 7.58 -0.54 4.40
N ILE A 60 8.00 0.49 5.13
CA ILE A 60 7.68 1.89 4.82
C ILE A 60 8.31 2.31 3.49
N ILE A 61 9.61 2.01 3.28
CA ILE A 61 10.33 2.35 2.06
C ILE A 61 9.70 1.65 0.85
N PHE A 62 9.40 0.35 0.97
CA PHE A 62 8.78 -0.41 -0.11
C PHE A 62 7.36 0.09 -0.41
N CYS A 63 6.56 0.35 0.62
CA CYS A 63 5.20 0.86 0.48
C CYS A 63 5.17 2.22 -0.23
N SER A 64 6.01 3.16 0.22
CA SER A 64 6.09 4.51 -0.36
C SER A 64 6.64 4.49 -1.79
N THR A 65 7.74 3.76 -2.03
CA THR A 65 8.34 3.63 -3.36
C THR A 65 7.37 2.96 -4.33
N GLY A 66 6.75 1.84 -3.93
CA GLY A 66 5.76 1.15 -4.75
C GLY A 66 4.56 2.03 -5.10
N THR A 67 4.07 2.81 -4.14
CA THR A 67 2.97 3.77 -4.37
C THR A 67 3.36 4.86 -5.36
N LEU A 68 4.55 5.46 -5.21
CA LEU A 68 5.07 6.45 -6.15
C LEU A 68 5.24 5.85 -7.55
N CYS A 69 5.81 4.65 -7.66
CA CYS A 69 5.98 3.97 -8.94
C CYS A 69 4.64 3.67 -9.61
N LEU A 70 3.65 3.17 -8.86
CA LEU A 70 2.32 2.86 -9.38
C LEU A 70 1.60 4.11 -9.90
N VAL A 71 1.70 5.22 -9.20
CA VAL A 71 1.04 6.47 -9.59
C VAL A 71 1.77 7.18 -10.73
N PHE A 72 3.11 7.08 -10.78
CA PHE A 72 3.91 7.95 -11.64
C PHE A 72 4.69 7.27 -12.77
N VAL A 73 4.83 5.95 -12.82
CA VAL A 73 5.47 5.27 -13.96
C VAL A 73 4.53 5.06 -15.17
N PRO A 74 3.24 4.72 -15.00
CA PRO A 74 2.37 4.39 -16.14
C PRO A 74 1.65 5.60 -16.76
N LYS A 75 1.92 6.81 -16.25
CA LYS A 75 1.47 8.09 -16.84
C LYS A 75 2.37 8.48 -18.01
#